data_AF-A0A950X5S5-F1
#
_entry.id   AF-A0A950X5S5-F1
#
_cell.length_a   1.000
_cell.length_b   1.000
_cell.length_c   1.000
_cell.angle_alpha   90.00
_cell.angle_beta   90.00
_cell.angle_gamma   90.00
#
_symmetry.space_group_name_H-M   'P 1'
#
loop_
_entity.id
_entity.type
_entity.pdbx_description
1 polymer ?
#
loop_
_entity_poly.entity_id
_entity_poly.type
_entity_poly.pdbx_seq_one_letter_code
_entity_poly.pdbx_strand_id
1 'polypeptide(L)'
;MMARLGFLLFAVCSVAATAFGQNYDEHIVVTGAPSLMKWEKYKIEPHDNWWMNFVRASRIRLEQLRDQYGPTAQITWLVYGPGYRRRQAQEKENLFSLIDSVRARYGLKLIYFNSADELCNYLDQGEDRSRYKIASFDYFGHSNRACFMFDYSNQIGSASKCWLHETELREKLRHGIFAKNAVVQSWGCYTAQSMSVLWRDATGAKMIGATCKTQYMTNELPVLVSANGRWATGP
;
A
#
# COMPACT_ATOMS: atom_id res chain seq x y z
N MET A 1 15.55 -70.78 31.24
CA MET A 1 16.16 -69.45 30.98
C MET A 1 15.59 -68.96 29.65
N MET A 2 14.48 -68.21 29.69
CA MET A 2 13.73 -67.77 28.51
C MET A 2 14.13 -66.33 28.16
N ALA A 3 14.74 -66.12 26.99
CA ALA A 3 15.01 -64.79 26.45
C ALA A 3 13.78 -64.30 25.67
N ARG A 4 13.11 -63.27 26.18
CA ARG A 4 12.00 -62.58 25.51
C ARG A 4 12.58 -61.62 24.48
N LEU A 5 12.30 -61.87 23.21
CA LEU A 5 12.60 -60.98 22.09
C LEU A 5 11.45 -59.96 21.97
N GLY A 6 11.66 -58.74 22.45
CA GLY A 6 10.71 -57.64 22.32
C GLY A 6 10.81 -56.99 20.95
N PHE A 7 9.77 -57.12 20.13
CA PHE A 7 9.63 -56.39 18.86
C PHE A 7 9.10 -54.98 19.17
N LEU A 8 9.93 -53.95 18.98
CA LEU A 8 9.51 -52.54 19.01
C LEU A 8 8.89 -52.18 17.66
N LEU A 9 7.57 -51.94 17.65
CA LEU A 9 6.83 -51.41 16.51
C LEU A 9 7.09 -49.89 16.43
N PHE A 10 7.88 -49.45 15.45
CA PHE A 10 8.07 -48.03 15.17
C PHE A 10 6.87 -47.52 14.36
N ALA A 11 5.96 -46.80 15.02
CA ALA A 11 4.85 -46.13 14.35
C ALA A 11 5.37 -44.92 13.58
N VAL A 12 5.39 -45.01 12.26
CA VAL A 12 5.67 -43.87 11.37
C VAL A 12 4.41 -43.02 11.30
N CYS A 13 4.40 -41.90 12.04
CA CYS A 13 3.38 -40.86 11.87
C CYS A 13 3.67 -40.10 10.57
N SER A 14 2.91 -40.43 9.52
CA SER A 14 2.86 -39.64 8.29
C SER A 14 2.23 -38.29 8.61
N VAL A 15 3.05 -37.24 8.76
CA VAL A 15 2.55 -35.87 8.79
C VAL A 15 2.08 -35.56 7.37
N ALA A 16 0.76 -35.60 7.14
CA ALA A 16 0.18 -35.06 5.93
C ALA A 16 0.50 -33.56 5.90
N ALA A 17 1.46 -33.16 5.07
CA ALA A 17 1.65 -31.76 4.74
C ALA A 17 0.33 -31.28 4.11
N THR A 18 -0.46 -30.52 4.87
CA THR A 18 -1.50 -29.70 4.29
C THR A 18 -0.80 -28.79 3.31
N ALA A 19 -0.95 -29.06 2.01
CA ALA A 19 -0.64 -28.07 0.99
C ALA A 19 -1.50 -26.86 1.33
N PHE A 20 -0.89 -25.82 1.91
CA PHE A 20 -1.47 -24.49 1.89
C PHE A 20 -1.69 -24.20 0.42
N GLY A 21 -2.96 -24.22 -0.02
CA GLY A 21 -3.30 -23.82 -1.38
C GLY A 21 -2.62 -22.48 -1.61
N GLN A 22 -1.79 -22.39 -2.66
CA GLN A 22 -1.18 -21.12 -3.03
C GLN A 22 -2.31 -20.12 -3.20
N ASN A 23 -2.42 -19.18 -2.28
CA ASN A 23 -3.39 -18.12 -2.39
C ASN A 23 -2.82 -17.18 -3.44
N TYR A 24 -3.36 -17.22 -4.66
CA TYR A 24 -2.95 -16.37 -5.78
C TYR A 24 -3.44 -14.92 -5.64
N ASP A 25 -3.96 -14.56 -4.46
CA ASP A 25 -4.44 -13.23 -4.18
C ASP A 25 -3.34 -12.17 -4.37
N GLU A 26 -3.74 -10.99 -4.79
CA GLU A 26 -2.84 -9.91 -5.18
C GLU A 26 -2.50 -9.02 -3.97
N HIS A 27 -1.23 -8.65 -3.86
CA HIS A 27 -0.75 -7.62 -2.94
C HIS A 27 -0.57 -6.30 -3.68
N ILE A 28 -1.27 -5.27 -3.24
CA ILE A 28 -1.29 -3.97 -3.90
C ILE A 28 -0.58 -2.93 -3.04
N VAL A 29 0.33 -2.19 -3.65
CA VAL A 29 0.94 -0.98 -3.08
C VAL A 29 0.59 0.20 -3.98
N VAL A 30 0.06 1.27 -3.38
CA VAL A 30 -0.29 2.52 -4.07
C VAL A 30 0.59 3.65 -3.58
N THR A 31 1.17 4.40 -4.50
CA THR A 31 2.10 5.50 -4.22
C THR A 31 1.59 6.80 -4.85
N GLY A 32 1.22 7.76 -4.01
CA GLY A 32 1.01 9.14 -4.41
C GLY A 32 2.33 9.84 -4.78
N ALA A 33 2.24 11.09 -5.23
CA ALA A 33 3.41 11.90 -5.55
C ALA A 33 3.75 12.89 -4.43
N PRO A 34 5.04 13.16 -4.20
CA PRO A 34 5.47 14.19 -3.28
C PRO A 34 5.04 15.58 -3.77
N SER A 35 4.93 16.51 -2.83
CA SER A 35 4.85 17.94 -3.11
C SER A 35 6.04 18.39 -3.97
N LEU A 36 5.91 19.47 -4.76
CA LEU A 36 7.07 20.06 -5.44
C LEU A 36 7.85 20.99 -4.51
N MET A 37 9.18 21.04 -4.66
CA MET A 37 10.05 21.90 -3.86
C MET A 37 9.71 23.39 -4.04
N LYS A 38 9.21 23.76 -5.24
CA LYS A 38 8.73 25.12 -5.49
C LYS A 38 7.58 25.54 -4.56
N TRP A 39 6.85 24.58 -4.00
CA TRP A 39 5.80 24.81 -3.00
C TRP A 39 6.28 24.55 -1.57
N GLU A 40 7.09 23.50 -1.36
CA GLU A 40 7.63 23.15 -0.03
C GLU A 40 8.36 24.33 0.63
N LYS A 41 9.10 25.13 -0.15
CA LYS A 41 9.83 26.29 0.37
C LYS A 41 8.97 27.36 1.05
N TYR A 42 7.66 27.32 0.89
CA TYR A 42 6.71 28.23 1.53
C TYR A 42 6.01 27.60 2.75
N LYS A 43 6.25 26.33 3.06
CA LYS A 43 5.68 25.65 4.22
C LYS A 43 6.52 25.93 5.46
N ILE A 44 5.85 26.10 6.59
CA ILE A 44 6.50 26.22 7.91
C ILE A 44 7.24 24.93 8.25
N GLU A 45 6.62 23.79 7.97
CA GLU A 45 7.18 22.45 8.14
C GLU A 45 7.20 21.75 6.76
N PRO A 46 8.28 21.89 5.96
CA PRO A 46 8.41 21.15 4.72
C PRO A 46 8.67 19.67 5.03
N HIS A 47 7.85 18.80 4.46
CA HIS A 47 7.90 17.36 4.72
C HIS A 47 8.33 16.56 3.50
N ASP A 48 8.25 17.10 2.28
CA ASP A 48 8.67 16.44 1.03
C ASP A 48 9.99 16.95 0.48
N ASN A 49 11.00 16.90 1.32
CA ASN A 49 12.35 17.37 1.02
C ASN A 49 13.03 16.54 -0.09
N TRP A 50 12.50 15.36 -0.41
CA TRP A 50 13.08 14.44 -1.39
C TRP A 50 12.01 13.72 -2.24
N TRP A 51 12.33 13.44 -3.51
CA TRP A 51 11.41 12.81 -4.44
C TRP A 51 11.02 11.38 -4.06
N MET A 52 11.91 10.64 -3.40
CA MET A 52 11.62 9.26 -3.02
C MET A 52 10.72 9.16 -1.80
N ASN A 53 10.27 10.24 -1.14
CA ASN A 53 9.59 10.12 0.15
C ASN A 53 8.58 8.96 0.21
N PHE A 54 7.66 8.90 -0.76
CA PHE A 54 6.67 7.83 -0.86
C PHE A 54 7.19 6.57 -1.56
N VAL A 55 8.00 6.70 -2.61
CA VAL A 55 8.63 5.55 -3.31
C VAL A 55 9.53 4.74 -2.36
N ARG A 56 10.22 5.38 -1.43
CA ARG A 56 11.12 4.77 -0.46
C ARG A 56 10.34 3.92 0.53
N ALA A 57 9.29 4.47 1.14
CA ALA A 57 8.40 3.70 2.00
C ALA A 57 7.73 2.55 1.25
N SER A 58 7.29 2.80 0.01
CA SER A 58 6.73 1.78 -0.87
C SER A 58 7.75 0.66 -1.13
N ARG A 59 9.01 1.00 -1.45
CA ARG A 59 10.09 0.04 -1.64
C ARG A 59 10.30 -0.85 -0.41
N ILE A 60 10.33 -0.26 0.80
CA ILE A 60 10.47 -1.03 2.05
C ILE A 60 9.31 -2.02 2.18
N ARG A 61 8.08 -1.58 1.90
CA ARG A 61 6.92 -2.47 1.96
C ARG A 61 6.95 -3.56 0.90
N LEU A 62 7.38 -3.23 -0.32
CA LEU A 62 7.51 -4.19 -1.43
C LEU A 62 8.55 -5.27 -1.12
N GLU A 63 9.67 -4.90 -0.47
CA GLU A 63 10.67 -5.83 0.04
C GLU A 63 10.07 -6.76 1.10
N GLN A 64 9.37 -6.21 2.10
CA GLN A 64 8.69 -7.03 3.12
C GLN A 64 7.67 -8.00 2.53
N LEU A 65 6.86 -7.56 1.56
CA LEU A 65 5.90 -8.41 0.87
C LEU A 65 6.61 -9.53 0.12
N ARG A 66 7.71 -9.21 -0.59
CA ARG A 66 8.49 -10.18 -1.33
C ARG A 66 9.16 -11.20 -0.41
N ASP A 67 9.70 -10.77 0.72
CA ASP A 67 10.30 -11.64 1.74
C ASP A 67 9.26 -12.54 2.41
N GLN A 68 8.07 -11.99 2.69
CA GLN A 68 7.00 -12.71 3.38
C GLN A 68 6.30 -13.75 2.50
N TYR A 69 6.07 -13.43 1.22
CA TYR A 69 5.24 -14.25 0.33
C TYR A 69 6.03 -14.93 -0.80
N GLY A 70 7.33 -14.65 -0.91
CA GLY A 70 8.24 -15.31 -1.83
C GLY A 70 8.26 -14.74 -3.26
N PRO A 71 9.14 -15.29 -4.12
CA PRO A 71 9.45 -14.73 -5.45
C PRO A 71 8.28 -14.80 -6.45
N THR A 72 7.30 -15.66 -6.22
CA THR A 72 6.13 -15.85 -7.10
C THR A 72 4.90 -15.08 -6.64
N ALA A 73 4.95 -14.37 -5.51
CA ALA A 73 3.83 -13.58 -5.03
C ALA A 73 3.42 -12.52 -6.08
N GLN A 74 2.10 -12.40 -6.31
CA GLN A 74 1.55 -11.38 -7.19
C GLN A 74 1.57 -10.03 -6.45
N ILE A 75 2.49 -9.16 -6.84
CA ILE A 75 2.63 -7.83 -6.25
C ILE A 75 2.49 -6.79 -7.35
N THR A 76 1.47 -5.95 -7.21
CA THR A 76 1.25 -4.81 -8.09
C THR A 76 1.55 -3.51 -7.38
N TRP A 77 2.32 -2.68 -8.04
CA TRP A 77 2.70 -1.36 -7.58
C TRP A 77 2.09 -0.29 -8.48
N LEU A 78 1.14 0.48 -7.95
CA LEU A 78 0.51 1.59 -8.65
C LEU A 78 1.13 2.90 -8.21
N VAL A 79 1.64 3.68 -9.16
CA VAL A 79 2.31 4.96 -8.90
C VAL A 79 1.59 6.09 -9.62
N TYR A 80 1.30 7.20 -8.93
CA TYR A 80 0.67 8.37 -9.54
C TYR A 80 1.63 9.07 -10.51
N GLY A 81 1.55 8.70 -11.79
CA GLY A 81 2.49 9.11 -12.84
C GLY A 81 2.61 10.62 -13.05
N PRO A 82 1.51 11.39 -13.11
CA PRO A 82 1.58 12.83 -13.39
C PRO A 82 2.42 13.59 -12.37
N GLY A 83 2.36 13.19 -11.10
CA GLY A 83 3.11 13.89 -10.05
C GLY A 83 4.62 13.64 -10.13
N TYR A 84 5.05 12.41 -10.44
CA TYR A 84 6.46 12.11 -10.67
C TYR A 84 7.00 12.75 -11.95
N ARG A 85 6.18 12.92 -12.99
CA ARG A 85 6.57 13.67 -14.20
C ARG A 85 6.93 15.12 -13.88
N ARG A 86 6.14 15.78 -13.03
CA ARG A 86 6.41 17.17 -12.61
C ARG A 86 7.62 17.24 -11.66
N ARG A 87 7.77 16.28 -10.75
CA ARG A 87 8.93 16.21 -9.84
C ARG A 87 10.23 15.99 -10.62
N GLN A 88 10.22 15.07 -11.58
CA GLN A 88 11.33 14.83 -12.52
C GLN A 88 11.73 16.10 -13.27
N ALA A 89 10.77 16.84 -13.80
CA ALA A 89 11.05 18.10 -14.51
C ALA A 89 11.72 19.15 -13.61
N GLN A 90 11.35 19.19 -12.31
CA GLN A 90 11.97 20.09 -11.34
C GLN A 90 13.40 19.65 -10.96
N GLU A 91 13.61 18.36 -10.75
CA GLU A 91 14.89 17.82 -10.26
C GLU A 91 15.90 17.53 -11.36
N LYS A 92 15.46 17.49 -12.62
CA LYS A 92 16.30 17.16 -13.78
C LYS A 92 16.92 15.75 -13.66
N GLU A 93 16.22 14.83 -13.00
CA GLU A 93 16.62 13.43 -12.81
C GLU A 93 15.58 12.48 -13.42
N ASN A 94 16.00 11.34 -13.96
CA ASN A 94 15.09 10.35 -14.54
C ASN A 94 14.44 9.47 -13.46
N LEU A 95 13.46 10.05 -12.76
CA LEU A 95 12.73 9.39 -11.68
C LEU A 95 12.00 8.13 -12.14
N PHE A 96 11.51 8.10 -13.38
CA PHE A 96 10.87 6.90 -13.94
C PHE A 96 11.85 5.74 -14.08
N SER A 97 13.11 5.99 -14.46
CA SER A 97 14.15 4.96 -14.48
C SER A 97 14.46 4.42 -13.07
N LEU A 98 14.41 5.29 -12.05
CA LEU A 98 14.66 4.87 -10.67
C LEU A 98 13.49 4.05 -10.11
N ILE A 99 12.25 4.43 -10.42
CA ILE A 99 11.06 3.64 -10.12
C ILE A 99 11.12 2.29 -10.85
N ASP A 100 11.52 2.26 -12.12
CA ASP A 100 11.66 1.02 -12.88
C ASP A 100 12.72 0.08 -12.27
N SER A 101 13.81 0.64 -11.72
CA SER A 101 14.82 -0.17 -11.02
C SER A 101 14.26 -0.90 -9.80
N VAL A 102 13.32 -0.29 -9.08
CA VAL A 102 12.62 -0.93 -7.95
C VAL A 102 11.70 -2.03 -8.47
N ARG A 103 10.92 -1.75 -9.54
CA ARG A 103 10.09 -2.77 -10.21
C ARG A 103 10.92 -3.98 -10.64
N ALA A 104 12.06 -3.75 -11.30
CA ALA A 104 12.93 -4.80 -11.79
C ALA A 104 13.53 -5.64 -10.65
N ARG A 105 14.01 -4.98 -9.58
CA ARG A 105 14.60 -5.64 -8.41
C ARG A 105 13.64 -6.62 -7.72
N TYR A 106 12.37 -6.25 -7.60
CA TYR A 106 11.38 -7.06 -6.87
C TYR A 106 10.40 -7.79 -7.78
N GLY A 107 10.57 -7.77 -9.10
CA GLY A 107 9.72 -8.47 -10.07
C GLY A 107 8.24 -8.05 -9.97
N LEU A 108 7.97 -6.75 -9.99
CA LEU A 108 6.64 -6.19 -9.74
C LEU A 108 5.84 -5.95 -11.03
N LYS A 109 4.51 -6.02 -10.97
CA LYS A 109 3.63 -5.39 -11.97
C LYS A 109 3.55 -3.90 -11.64
N LEU A 110 4.18 -3.05 -12.45
CA LEU A 110 4.16 -1.60 -12.25
C LEU A 110 3.08 -0.96 -13.13
N ILE A 111 2.24 -0.13 -12.54
CA ILE A 111 1.19 0.61 -13.24
C ILE A 111 1.33 2.08 -12.88
N TYR A 112 1.41 2.95 -13.89
CA TYR A 112 1.27 4.38 -13.70
C TYR A 112 -0.19 4.77 -13.90
N PHE A 113 -0.83 5.27 -12.86
CA PHE A 113 -2.20 5.80 -12.94
C PHE A 113 -2.18 7.33 -12.95
N ASN A 114 -3.23 7.92 -13.53
CA ASN A 114 -3.34 9.35 -13.78
C ASN A 114 -4.57 9.98 -13.10
N SER A 115 -5.50 9.16 -12.61
CA SER A 115 -6.73 9.60 -11.93
C SER A 115 -7.16 8.63 -10.83
N ALA A 116 -8.03 9.09 -9.93
CA ALA A 116 -8.67 8.21 -8.95
C ALA A 116 -9.48 7.10 -9.62
N ASP A 117 -10.12 7.39 -10.75
CA ASP A 117 -10.88 6.40 -11.52
C ASP A 117 -9.99 5.30 -12.08
N GLU A 118 -8.81 5.63 -12.62
CA GLU A 118 -7.88 4.60 -13.10
C GLU A 118 -7.41 3.68 -11.97
N LEU A 119 -7.15 4.24 -10.77
CA LEU A 119 -6.83 3.44 -9.59
C LEU A 119 -8.01 2.53 -9.21
N CYS A 120 -9.19 3.10 -9.02
CA CYS A 120 -10.39 2.36 -8.63
C CYS A 120 -10.77 1.28 -9.65
N ASN A 121 -10.70 1.59 -10.94
CA ASN A 121 -10.92 0.64 -12.03
C ASN A 121 -9.94 -0.53 -11.97
N TYR A 122 -8.66 -0.28 -11.64
CA TYR A 122 -7.70 -1.37 -11.46
C TYR A 122 -8.01 -2.22 -10.21
N LEU A 123 -8.35 -1.58 -9.09
CA LEU A 123 -8.73 -2.32 -7.88
C LEU A 123 -9.93 -3.22 -8.15
N ASP A 124 -10.92 -2.74 -8.90
CA ASP A 124 -12.10 -3.52 -9.22
C ASP A 124 -11.85 -4.56 -10.31
N GLN A 125 -11.12 -4.23 -11.38
CA GLN A 125 -11.14 -5.00 -12.63
C GLN A 125 -9.76 -5.32 -13.20
N GLY A 126 -8.68 -4.93 -12.52
CA GLY A 126 -7.30 -5.17 -12.95
C GLY A 126 -6.89 -6.65 -12.96
N GLU A 127 -7.62 -7.48 -12.22
CA GLU A 127 -7.57 -8.94 -12.21
C GLU A 127 -9.00 -9.49 -12.06
N ASP A 128 -9.20 -10.79 -12.32
CA ASP A 128 -10.49 -11.46 -12.06
C ASP A 128 -10.73 -11.57 -10.55
N ARG A 129 -11.40 -10.56 -9.96
CA ARG A 129 -11.73 -10.49 -8.54
C ARG A 129 -12.68 -11.58 -8.05
N SER A 130 -13.24 -12.42 -8.92
CA SER A 130 -13.95 -13.63 -8.47
C SER A 130 -12.98 -14.74 -8.08
N ARG A 131 -11.74 -14.71 -8.60
CA ARG A 131 -10.69 -15.73 -8.40
C ARG A 131 -9.48 -15.21 -7.62
N TYR A 132 -9.08 -13.97 -7.87
CA TYR A 132 -7.88 -13.33 -7.34
C TYR A 132 -8.30 -12.09 -6.55
N LYS A 133 -8.50 -12.26 -5.25
CA LYS A 133 -8.88 -11.16 -4.36
C LYS A 133 -7.66 -10.31 -4.03
N ILE A 134 -7.89 -9.11 -3.51
CA ILE A 134 -6.81 -8.29 -2.96
C ILE A 134 -6.52 -8.79 -1.54
N ALA A 135 -5.34 -9.40 -1.34
CA ALA A 135 -4.87 -9.90 -0.04
C ALA A 135 -4.27 -8.80 0.84
N SER A 136 -3.64 -7.80 0.23
CA SER A 136 -3.23 -6.60 0.96
C SER A 136 -3.30 -5.35 0.11
N PHE A 137 -3.51 -4.21 0.76
CA PHE A 137 -3.48 -2.90 0.14
C PHE A 137 -2.74 -1.92 1.06
N ASP A 138 -1.68 -1.32 0.55
CA ASP A 138 -0.87 -0.33 1.25
C ASP A 138 -0.90 1.00 0.49
N TYR A 139 -1.39 2.08 1.09
CA TYR A 139 -1.33 3.43 0.51
C TYR A 139 -0.22 4.27 1.15
N PHE A 140 0.68 4.79 0.30
CA PHE A 140 1.73 5.74 0.66
C PHE A 140 1.53 7.06 -0.08
N GLY A 141 1.30 8.13 0.65
CA GLY A 141 1.09 9.45 0.07
C GLY A 141 0.49 10.43 1.07
N HIS A 142 0.13 11.61 0.57
CA HIS A 142 -0.60 12.58 1.38
C HIS A 142 -2.04 12.13 1.61
N SER A 143 -2.57 12.50 2.76
CA SER A 143 -3.97 12.32 3.09
C SER A 143 -4.38 13.29 4.19
N ASN A 144 -5.69 13.42 4.35
CA ASN A 144 -6.30 13.95 5.55
C ASN A 144 -7.33 12.93 6.05
N ARG A 145 -8.26 13.35 6.92
CA ARG A 145 -9.30 12.44 7.41
C ARG A 145 -10.18 11.82 6.32
N ALA A 146 -10.35 12.49 5.18
CA ALA A 146 -11.37 12.19 4.17
C ALA A 146 -10.82 11.81 2.79
N CYS A 147 -9.55 12.09 2.49
CA CYS A 147 -9.00 11.88 1.15
C CYS A 147 -7.66 11.15 1.16
N PHE A 148 -7.48 10.25 0.20
CA PHE A 148 -6.16 10.01 -0.38
C PHE A 148 -5.88 11.12 -1.40
N MET A 149 -4.78 11.85 -1.23
CA MET A 149 -4.39 12.95 -2.10
C MET A 149 -3.17 12.53 -2.92
N PHE A 150 -3.39 12.16 -4.18
CA PHE A 150 -2.34 11.62 -5.03
C PHE A 150 -1.35 12.67 -5.51
N ASP A 151 -1.70 13.96 -5.44
CA ASP A 151 -0.91 15.05 -6.00
C ASP A 151 -0.89 16.34 -5.14
N TYR A 152 -1.04 16.19 -3.82
CA TYR A 152 -1.05 17.34 -2.91
C TYR A 152 0.22 18.18 -3.04
N SER A 153 0.04 19.51 -3.18
CA SER A 153 1.13 20.45 -3.45
C SER A 153 2.01 20.02 -4.63
N ASN A 154 1.46 19.34 -5.64
CA ASN A 154 2.21 18.98 -6.84
C ASN A 154 1.88 19.94 -8.01
N GLN A 155 0.65 20.42 -8.10
CA GLN A 155 0.23 21.42 -9.10
C GLN A 155 -0.03 22.79 -8.49
N ILE A 156 -0.74 22.84 -7.36
CA ILE A 156 -1.12 24.05 -6.63
C ILE A 156 -0.61 23.90 -5.20
N GLY A 157 0.04 24.93 -4.65
CA GLY A 157 0.51 24.92 -3.27
C GLY A 157 -0.63 24.67 -2.27
N SER A 158 -0.39 23.76 -1.33
CA SER A 158 -1.34 23.40 -0.25
C SER A 158 -2.67 22.81 -0.72
N ALA A 159 -2.76 22.29 -1.94
CA ALA A 159 -3.98 21.69 -2.49
C ALA A 159 -3.67 20.47 -3.37
N SER A 160 -4.67 19.62 -3.59
CA SER A 160 -4.62 18.46 -4.50
C SER A 160 -5.53 18.74 -5.71
N LYS A 161 -5.12 18.35 -6.91
CA LYS A 161 -5.96 18.30 -8.12
C LYS A 161 -6.43 16.88 -8.46
N CYS A 162 -5.88 15.86 -7.78
CA CYS A 162 -6.25 14.47 -7.93
C CYS A 162 -6.29 13.79 -6.56
N TRP A 163 -7.48 13.40 -6.14
CA TRP A 163 -7.74 12.74 -4.86
C TRP A 163 -8.82 11.67 -5.02
N LEU A 164 -8.90 10.76 -4.05
CA LEU A 164 -10.03 9.87 -3.85
C LEU A 164 -10.70 10.26 -2.53
N HIS A 165 -11.93 10.79 -2.59
CA HIS A 165 -12.66 11.21 -1.41
C HIS A 165 -13.47 10.04 -0.81
N GLU A 166 -13.57 9.99 0.51
CA GLU A 166 -14.25 8.92 1.24
C GLU A 166 -15.72 8.71 0.85
N THR A 167 -16.40 9.78 0.42
CA THR A 167 -17.81 9.74 -0.02
C THR A 167 -18.00 9.09 -1.38
N GLU A 168 -16.94 8.99 -2.19
CA GLU A 168 -16.98 8.41 -3.53
C GLU A 168 -16.69 6.90 -3.51
N LEU A 169 -16.22 6.36 -2.38
CA LEU A 169 -15.76 4.97 -2.29
C LEU A 169 -16.85 3.95 -2.64
N ARG A 170 -18.10 4.20 -2.21
CA ARG A 170 -19.22 3.29 -2.51
C ARG A 170 -19.57 3.24 -4.00
N GLU A 171 -19.36 4.34 -4.70
CA GLU A 171 -19.62 4.44 -6.14
C GLU A 171 -18.47 3.86 -6.95
N LYS A 172 -17.23 4.07 -6.49
CA LYS A 172 -16.01 3.76 -7.25
C LYS A 172 -15.40 2.39 -6.95
N LEU A 173 -15.77 1.73 -5.84
CA LEU A 173 -15.19 0.43 -5.45
C LEU A 173 -16.29 -0.60 -5.21
N ARG A 174 -16.11 -1.78 -5.77
CA ARG A 174 -17.03 -2.90 -5.56
C ARG A 174 -16.81 -3.55 -4.20
N HIS A 175 -17.92 -3.84 -3.53
CA HIS A 175 -17.89 -4.61 -2.30
C HIS A 175 -17.33 -6.03 -2.55
N GLY A 176 -16.44 -6.50 -1.67
CA GLY A 176 -15.92 -7.86 -1.74
C GLY A 176 -14.77 -8.09 -2.72
N ILE A 177 -14.12 -7.05 -3.26
CA ILE A 177 -12.86 -7.20 -4.03
C ILE A 177 -11.68 -7.65 -3.16
N PHE A 178 -11.76 -7.43 -1.85
CA PHE A 178 -10.77 -7.85 -0.86
C PHE A 178 -10.99 -9.29 -0.39
N ALA A 179 -9.91 -9.97 -0.05
CA ALA A 179 -9.96 -11.26 0.62
C ALA A 179 -10.54 -11.10 2.04
N LYS A 180 -11.11 -12.18 2.60
CA LYS A 180 -11.78 -12.15 3.91
C LYS A 180 -10.87 -11.65 5.04
N ASN A 181 -9.57 -11.93 4.96
CA ASN A 181 -8.54 -11.57 5.92
C ASN A 181 -7.54 -10.55 5.34
N ALA A 182 -7.96 -9.75 4.35
CA ALA A 182 -7.08 -8.79 3.72
C ALA A 182 -6.52 -7.77 4.71
N VAL A 183 -5.23 -7.47 4.59
CA VAL A 183 -4.57 -6.43 5.38
C VAL A 183 -4.57 -5.12 4.57
N VAL A 184 -5.37 -4.15 5.02
CA VAL A 184 -5.50 -2.86 4.34
C VAL A 184 -4.95 -1.76 5.25
N GLN A 185 -3.99 -0.99 4.77
CA GLN A 185 -3.27 0.02 5.52
C GLN A 185 -3.10 1.30 4.70
N SER A 186 -3.50 2.42 5.28
CA SER A 186 -3.08 3.74 4.85
C SER A 186 -1.95 4.22 5.75
N TRP A 187 -0.83 4.61 5.15
CA TRP A 187 0.32 5.20 5.83
C TRP A 187 0.32 6.73 5.78
N GLY A 188 -0.80 7.31 5.34
CA GLY A 188 -0.99 8.76 5.31
C GLY A 188 -1.55 9.31 6.64
N CYS A 189 -1.49 10.62 6.79
CA CYS A 189 -2.02 11.33 7.96
C CYS A 189 -3.55 11.18 8.10
N TYR A 190 -4.01 11.02 9.34
CA TYR A 190 -5.41 11.21 9.77
C TYR A 190 -6.50 10.30 9.18
N THR A 191 -6.20 9.32 8.32
CA THR A 191 -7.25 8.53 7.64
C THR A 191 -8.12 7.69 8.60
N ALA A 192 -7.64 7.38 9.80
CA ALA A 192 -8.47 6.70 10.80
C ALA A 192 -9.60 7.57 11.35
N GLN A 193 -9.52 8.90 11.21
CA GLN A 193 -10.55 9.80 11.74
C GLN A 193 -11.86 9.77 10.95
N SER A 194 -11.87 9.29 9.69
CA SER A 194 -13.09 9.14 8.89
C SER A 194 -12.94 8.09 7.78
N MET A 195 -11.98 8.25 6.87
CA MET A 195 -11.78 7.43 5.66
C MET A 195 -11.76 5.93 5.95
N SER A 196 -11.12 5.48 7.04
CA SER A 196 -11.08 4.06 7.45
C SER A 196 -12.46 3.45 7.69
N VAL A 197 -13.41 4.23 8.23
CA VAL A 197 -14.79 3.78 8.47
C VAL A 197 -15.52 3.62 7.15
N LEU A 198 -15.48 4.66 6.30
CA LEU A 198 -16.17 4.64 5.01
C LEU A 198 -15.56 3.63 4.03
N TRP A 199 -14.26 3.36 4.14
CA TRP A 199 -13.59 2.29 3.39
C TRP A 199 -14.17 0.92 3.70
N ARG A 200 -14.31 0.59 4.99
CA ARG A 200 -14.93 -0.67 5.41
C ARG A 200 -16.36 -0.76 4.94
N ASP A 201 -17.09 0.34 5.08
CA ASP A 201 -18.49 0.41 4.71
C ASP A 201 -18.72 0.23 3.19
N ALA A 202 -17.79 0.72 2.36
CA ALA A 202 -17.82 0.53 0.91
C ALA A 202 -17.33 -0.87 0.48
N THR A 203 -16.17 -1.30 0.96
CA THR A 203 -15.44 -2.46 0.41
C THR A 203 -15.63 -3.75 1.20
N GLY A 204 -16.05 -3.65 2.46
CA GLY A 204 -16.07 -4.74 3.44
C GLY A 204 -14.75 -4.95 4.19
N ALA A 205 -13.64 -4.36 3.73
CA ALA A 205 -12.32 -4.54 4.34
C ALA A 205 -12.03 -3.47 5.40
N LYS A 206 -11.46 -3.86 6.55
CA LYS A 206 -11.03 -2.89 7.57
C LYS A 206 -9.73 -2.23 7.12
N MET A 207 -9.75 -0.91 6.92
CA MET A 207 -8.53 -0.14 6.66
C MET A 207 -7.96 0.43 7.96
N ILE A 208 -6.72 0.08 8.26
CA ILE A 208 -5.93 0.68 9.32
C ILE A 208 -5.38 2.03 8.82
N GLY A 209 -5.53 3.08 9.61
CA GLY A 209 -5.05 4.43 9.31
C GLY A 209 -4.48 5.13 10.54
N ALA A 210 -3.82 6.26 10.34
CA ALA A 210 -3.31 7.08 11.44
C ALA A 210 -4.42 7.96 12.03
N THR A 211 -4.45 8.12 13.36
CA THR A 211 -5.29 9.14 14.02
C THR A 211 -4.63 10.52 14.09
N CYS A 212 -3.37 10.63 13.66
CA CYS A 212 -2.55 11.84 13.72
C CYS A 212 -1.73 12.04 12.42
N LYS A 213 -0.83 13.02 12.43
CA LYS A 213 0.20 13.19 11.39
C LYS A 213 1.13 11.96 11.38
N THR A 214 1.56 11.58 10.18
CA THR A 214 2.61 10.59 9.95
C THR A 214 3.88 11.29 9.51
N GLN A 215 5.04 10.72 9.83
CA GLN A 215 6.33 11.13 9.32
C GLN A 215 6.92 10.01 8.48
N TYR A 216 7.31 10.34 7.26
CA TYR A 216 8.03 9.42 6.39
C TYR A 216 9.49 9.41 6.78
N MET A 217 10.03 8.21 6.93
CA MET A 217 11.39 7.96 7.41
C MET A 217 12.25 7.41 6.26
N THR A 218 13.57 7.50 6.42
CA THR A 218 14.49 7.06 5.35
C THR A 218 14.62 5.53 5.28
N ASN A 219 14.58 4.85 6.44
CA ASN A 219 14.93 3.43 6.55
C ASN A 219 13.86 2.56 7.20
N GLU A 220 12.66 3.11 7.41
CA GLU A 220 11.53 2.39 7.99
C GLU A 220 10.21 2.88 7.41
N LEU A 221 9.14 2.15 7.71
CA LEU A 221 7.78 2.57 7.35
C LEU A 221 7.39 3.82 8.15
N PRO A 222 6.42 4.62 7.67
CA PRO A 222 6.05 5.87 8.33
C PRO A 222 5.67 5.68 9.81
N VAL A 223 6.07 6.65 10.63
CA VAL A 223 5.83 6.66 12.08
C VAL A 223 4.77 7.71 12.45
N LEU A 224 4.14 7.53 13.60
CA LEU A 224 3.18 8.50 14.15
C LEU A 224 3.94 9.58 14.92
N VAL A 225 3.64 10.86 14.66
CA VAL A 225 4.38 11.97 15.30
C VAL A 225 3.77 12.45 16.62
N SER A 226 2.59 11.96 16.97
CA SER A 226 1.89 12.32 18.21
C SER A 226 2.08 11.24 19.26
N ALA A 227 2.38 11.62 20.50
CA ALA A 227 2.49 10.70 21.64
C ALA A 227 1.20 9.89 21.89
N ASN A 228 0.04 10.46 21.58
CA ASN A 228 -1.27 9.80 21.67
C ASN A 228 -1.77 9.28 20.31
N GLY A 229 -0.92 9.31 19.29
CA GLY A 229 -1.22 8.78 17.97
C GLY A 229 -1.39 7.27 18.01
N ARG A 230 -2.35 6.75 17.23
CA ARG A 230 -2.53 5.31 17.04
C ARG A 230 -2.81 4.96 15.59
N TRP A 231 -2.46 3.73 15.23
CA TRP A 231 -2.97 3.05 14.05
C TRP A 231 -4.32 2.41 14.42
N ALA A 232 -5.39 2.80 13.74
CA ALA A 232 -6.74 2.36 14.07
C ALA A 232 -7.61 2.18 12.82
N THR A 233 -8.71 1.43 12.94
CA THR A 233 -9.67 1.21 11.84
C THR A 233 -10.85 2.19 11.88
N GLY A 234 -10.72 3.26 12.66
CA GLY A 234 -11.76 4.23 12.95
C GLY A 234 -11.35 5.14 14.13
N PRO A 235 -12.11 6.20 14.40
CA PRO A 235 -11.81 7.16 15.46
C PRO A 235 -11.85 6.55 16.86
#